data_AF-A0A8C0HTR6-F1
#
_entry.id   AF-A0A8C0HTR6-F1
#
_cell.length_a   1.000
_cell.length_b   1.000
_cell.length_c   1.000
_cell.angle_alpha   90.00
_cell.angle_beta   90.00
_cell.angle_gamma   90.00
#
_symmetry.space_group_name_H-M   'P 1'
#
loop_
_entity.id
_entity.type
_entity.pdbx_description
1 polymer ?
#
loop_
_entity_poly.entity_id
_entity_poly.type
_entity_poly.pdbx_seq_one_letter_code
_entity_poly.pdbx_strand_id
1 'polypeptide(L)'
;MSRWKKPFDPSRTYKSEFHVSENRTVEAPMMTTGGLETPYFRGELRACTVVELKCTRNDSAPLILPDEGEMQDLEAELLPETLRRWRDSLQPRTRVHLLLPKFSISSDYDLQDILPQMRMGKVFPPAPAADQPGIKDAEALVVSQVVHSAVLDVDEEGSEGAAVMGSNLTYTTGEVITVHFNRPCMFPTLSKDTQSVIFLGKVTNLSQA
;
A
#
# COMPACT_ATOMS: atom_id res chain seq x y z
N MET A 1 -2.05 1.74 14.87
CA MET A 1 -2.43 2.28 13.56
C MET A 1 -1.74 3.62 13.36
N SER A 2 -0.99 3.75 12.26
CA SER A 2 -0.41 5.04 11.86
C SER A 2 -1.49 5.86 11.16
N ARG A 3 -1.61 7.15 11.48
CA ARG A 3 -2.64 8.05 10.94
C ARG A 3 -2.06 8.90 9.81
N TRP A 4 -2.89 9.39 8.89
CA TRP A 4 -2.42 10.34 7.86
C TRP A 4 -1.90 11.62 8.52
N LYS A 5 -0.75 12.15 8.07
CA LYS A 5 -0.30 13.49 8.49
C LYS A 5 -1.27 14.57 8.01
N LYS A 6 -1.89 14.36 6.85
CA LYS A 6 -2.95 15.20 6.28
C LYS A 6 -4.18 14.31 6.02
N PRO A 7 -5.20 14.31 6.89
CA PRO A 7 -6.40 13.48 6.73
C PRO A 7 -7.24 13.86 5.53
N PHE A 8 -8.14 12.95 5.16
CA PHE A 8 -9.23 13.24 4.24
C PHE A 8 -10.40 13.88 5.01
N ASP A 9 -11.18 14.72 4.33
CA ASP A 9 -12.40 15.31 4.88
C ASP A 9 -13.57 14.36 4.63
N PRO A 10 -14.19 13.75 5.66
CA PRO A 10 -15.28 12.80 5.47
C PRO A 10 -16.50 13.39 4.75
N SER A 11 -16.71 14.71 4.83
CA SER A 11 -17.79 15.38 4.11
C SER A 11 -17.59 15.40 2.59
N ARG A 12 -16.37 15.11 2.13
CA ARG A 12 -16.00 15.01 0.71
C ARG A 12 -15.91 13.58 0.21
N THR A 13 -16.16 12.57 1.05
CA THR A 13 -16.24 11.18 0.61
C THR A 13 -17.55 10.96 -0.15
N TYR A 14 -17.48 10.38 -1.35
CA TYR A 14 -18.65 10.13 -2.19
C TYR A 14 -18.57 8.74 -2.86
N LYS A 15 -19.70 8.19 -3.31
CA LYS A 15 -19.70 6.92 -4.06
C LYS A 15 -19.11 7.12 -5.46
N SER A 16 -18.15 6.28 -5.83
CA SER A 16 -17.52 6.28 -7.15
C SER A 16 -17.32 4.86 -7.65
N GLU A 17 -17.23 4.71 -8.97
CA GLU A 17 -16.90 3.44 -9.60
C GLU A 17 -15.42 3.09 -9.40
N PHE A 18 -15.16 1.81 -9.15
CA PHE A 18 -13.87 1.17 -9.17
C PHE A 18 -13.89 0.06 -10.23
N HIS A 19 -12.99 0.14 -11.20
CA HIS A 19 -12.85 -0.78 -12.32
C HIS A 19 -12.07 -2.00 -11.87
N VAL A 20 -12.75 -3.12 -11.63
CA VAL A 20 -12.10 -4.38 -11.28
C VAL A 20 -11.48 -5.04 -12.50
N SER A 21 -12.13 -4.88 -13.66
CA SER A 21 -11.63 -5.26 -14.99
C SER A 21 -12.29 -4.37 -16.05
N GLU A 22 -11.87 -4.49 -17.31
CA GLU A 22 -12.43 -3.72 -18.44
C GLU A 22 -13.96 -3.75 -18.50
N ASN A 23 -14.56 -4.89 -18.13
CA ASN A 23 -16.01 -5.12 -18.24
C ASN A 23 -16.72 -5.18 -16.88
N ARG A 24 -16.04 -4.85 -15.77
CA ARG A 24 -16.63 -4.95 -14.42
C ARG A 24 -16.23 -3.79 -13.53
N THR A 25 -17.22 -3.03 -13.10
CA THR A 25 -17.09 -1.99 -12.07
C THR A 25 -17.81 -2.40 -10.78
N VAL A 26 -17.36 -1.84 -9.67
CA VAL A 26 -18.03 -1.89 -8.37
C VAL A 26 -18.11 -0.48 -7.79
N GLU A 27 -19.18 -0.14 -7.08
CA GLU A 27 -19.24 1.12 -6.34
C GLU A 27 -18.46 1.00 -5.02
N ALA A 28 -17.66 2.01 -4.70
CA ALA A 28 -16.96 2.14 -3.44
C ALA A 28 -16.98 3.60 -2.92
N PRO A 29 -16.87 3.81 -1.59
CA PRO A 29 -16.65 5.16 -1.05
C PRO A 29 -15.27 5.66 -1.48
N MET A 30 -15.23 6.81 -2.14
CA MET A 30 -14.04 7.46 -2.67
C MET A 30 -13.75 8.71 -1.86
N MET A 31 -12.64 8.69 -1.14
CA MET A 31 -12.12 9.83 -0.39
C MET A 31 -11.37 10.76 -1.35
N THR A 32 -11.42 12.07 -1.10
CA THR A 32 -10.75 13.05 -1.96
C THR A 32 -9.98 14.07 -1.14
N THR A 33 -8.82 14.46 -1.65
CA THR A 33 -8.10 15.63 -1.15
C THR A 33 -8.54 16.89 -1.90
N GLY A 34 -8.45 18.06 -1.27
CA GLY A 34 -8.69 19.36 -1.92
C GLY A 34 -7.51 19.91 -2.73
N GLY A 35 -6.50 19.08 -3.01
CA GLY A 35 -5.16 19.50 -3.38
C GLY A 35 -4.20 19.28 -2.21
N LEU A 36 -3.29 18.33 -2.40
CA LEU A 36 -2.33 17.89 -1.42
C LEU A 36 -0.91 18.23 -1.89
N GLU A 37 -0.15 18.90 -1.03
CA GLU A 37 1.31 18.98 -1.21
C GLU A 37 1.93 17.64 -0.81
N THR A 38 2.42 16.91 -1.80
CA THR A 38 2.91 15.54 -1.57
C THR A 38 3.93 15.11 -2.64
N PRO A 39 4.85 14.20 -2.31
CA PRO A 39 5.74 13.63 -3.32
C PRO A 39 4.95 12.82 -4.36
N TYR A 40 5.31 13.00 -5.62
CA TYR A 40 4.69 12.36 -6.78
C TYR A 40 5.74 11.94 -7.79
N PHE A 41 5.49 10.83 -8.47
CA PHE A 41 6.30 10.33 -9.56
C PHE A 41 5.40 9.69 -10.64
N ARG A 42 5.81 9.83 -11.90
CA ARG A 42 5.23 9.15 -13.06
C ARG A 42 6.35 8.43 -13.81
N GLY A 43 6.24 7.11 -13.96
CA GLY A 43 7.22 6.29 -14.67
C GLY A 43 7.15 6.45 -16.19
N GLU A 44 8.32 6.47 -16.85
CA GLU A 44 8.43 6.66 -18.31
C GLU A 44 8.50 5.33 -19.10
N LEU A 45 9.08 4.26 -18.53
CA LEU A 45 9.35 2.99 -19.24
C LEU A 45 8.24 1.95 -19.10
N ARG A 46 7.51 1.98 -17.97
CA ARG A 46 6.26 1.27 -17.70
C ARG A 46 5.43 2.20 -16.84
N ALA A 47 4.28 2.59 -17.36
CA ALA A 47 3.61 3.77 -16.90
C ALA A 47 2.86 3.45 -15.59
N CYS A 48 3.51 3.74 -14.47
CA CYS A 48 2.88 3.75 -13.16
C CYS A 48 2.93 5.16 -12.57
N THR A 49 1.94 5.48 -11.76
CA THR A 49 1.88 6.70 -10.97
C THR A 49 2.13 6.34 -9.52
N VAL A 50 3.02 7.07 -8.85
CA VAL A 50 3.33 6.88 -7.44
C VAL A 50 3.04 8.16 -6.67
N VAL A 51 2.28 8.06 -5.59
CA VAL A 51 1.94 9.16 -4.67
C VAL A 51 2.33 8.75 -3.26
N GLU A 52 3.24 9.49 -2.61
CA GLU A 52 3.64 9.16 -1.23
C GLU A 52 2.76 9.87 -0.22
N LEU A 53 1.93 9.15 0.54
CA LEU A 53 1.26 9.70 1.72
C LEU A 53 2.13 9.56 2.96
N LYS A 54 2.28 10.65 3.72
CA LYS A 54 3.04 10.65 4.98
C LYS A 54 2.14 10.26 6.14
N CYS A 55 2.65 9.42 7.03
CA CYS A 55 1.95 9.02 8.25
C CYS A 55 2.57 9.65 9.51
N THR A 56 1.81 9.73 10.61
CA THR A 56 2.23 10.41 11.85
C THR A 56 3.43 9.79 12.54
N ARG A 57 3.65 8.47 12.41
CA ARG A 57 4.75 7.71 13.05
C ARG A 57 6.06 7.66 12.24
N ASN A 58 6.29 8.66 11.38
CA ASN A 58 7.43 8.70 10.46
C ASN A 58 7.41 7.63 9.36
N ASP A 59 6.38 6.80 9.24
CA ASP A 59 6.17 5.91 8.10
C ASP A 59 5.69 6.69 6.86
N SER A 60 5.83 6.07 5.67
CA SER A 60 5.13 6.52 4.46
C SER A 60 4.43 5.38 3.73
N ALA A 61 3.35 5.73 3.03
CA ALA A 61 2.62 4.86 2.14
C ALA A 61 2.76 5.35 0.69
N PRO A 62 3.74 4.83 -0.08
CA PRO A 62 3.82 5.11 -1.52
C PRO A 62 2.73 4.34 -2.24
N LEU A 63 1.63 5.00 -2.56
CA LEU A 63 0.52 4.44 -3.31
C LEU A 63 0.93 4.28 -4.77
N ILE A 64 0.80 3.07 -5.33
CA ILE A 64 1.26 2.76 -6.69
C ILE A 64 0.07 2.39 -7.55
N LEU A 65 -0.13 3.15 -8.62
CA LEU A 65 -1.20 2.96 -9.58
C LEU A 65 -0.59 2.64 -10.95
N PRO A 66 -0.60 1.37 -11.39
CA PRO A 66 -0.20 1.02 -12.75
C PRO A 66 -1.19 1.60 -13.76
N ASP A 67 -0.76 1.77 -15.00
CA ASP A 67 -1.68 2.01 -16.11
C ASP A 67 -2.62 0.82 -16.33
N GLU A 68 -3.65 1.04 -17.12
CA GLU A 68 -4.67 0.02 -17.39
C GLU A 68 -4.02 -1.19 -18.09
N GLY A 69 -4.29 -2.40 -17.60
CA GLY A 69 -3.68 -3.64 -18.10
C GLY A 69 -2.29 -3.96 -17.55
N GLU A 70 -1.57 -3.00 -16.95
CA GLU A 70 -0.14 -3.12 -16.61
C GLU A 70 0.14 -3.70 -15.21
N MET A 71 -0.87 -4.23 -14.51
CA MET A 71 -0.69 -4.74 -13.14
C MET A 71 0.27 -5.94 -13.09
N GLN A 72 0.16 -6.89 -14.02
CA GLN A 72 1.05 -8.07 -14.02
C GLN A 72 2.50 -7.66 -14.30
N ASP A 73 2.71 -6.71 -15.20
CA ASP A 73 4.00 -6.14 -15.51
C ASP A 73 4.60 -5.37 -14.33
N LEU A 74 3.77 -4.64 -13.58
CA LEU A 74 4.18 -3.99 -12.33
C LEU A 74 4.65 -5.02 -11.29
N GLU A 75 3.90 -6.12 -11.12
CA GLU A 75 4.23 -7.18 -10.16
C GLU A 75 5.54 -7.89 -10.52
N ALA A 76 5.78 -8.15 -11.81
CA ALA A 76 7.00 -8.78 -12.29
C ALA A 76 8.26 -7.91 -12.07
N GLU A 77 8.11 -6.58 -12.11
CA GLU A 77 9.22 -5.63 -11.91
C GLU A 77 9.37 -5.15 -10.46
N LEU A 78 8.50 -5.58 -9.55
CA LEU A 78 8.49 -5.13 -8.17
C LEU A 78 9.64 -5.75 -7.36
N LEU A 79 10.84 -5.24 -7.61
CA LEU A 79 12.07 -5.58 -6.93
C LEU A 79 12.46 -4.49 -5.92
N PRO A 80 13.28 -4.81 -4.90
CA PRO A 80 13.78 -3.82 -3.95
C PRO A 80 14.45 -2.61 -4.63
N GLU A 81 15.18 -2.84 -5.73
CA GLU A 81 15.85 -1.81 -6.51
C GLU A 81 14.84 -0.90 -7.22
N THR A 82 13.75 -1.47 -7.73
CA THR A 82 12.66 -0.73 -8.39
C THR A 82 11.94 0.17 -7.39
N LEU A 83 11.58 -0.36 -6.21
CA LEU A 83 10.97 0.41 -5.12
C LEU A 83 11.86 1.57 -4.66
N ARG A 84 13.17 1.32 -4.51
CA ARG A 84 14.16 2.36 -4.19
C ARG A 84 14.20 3.43 -5.28
N ARG A 85 14.25 3.03 -6.55
CA ARG A 85 14.26 3.97 -7.69
C ARG A 85 13.02 4.85 -7.72
N TRP A 86 11.83 4.27 -7.59
CA TRP A 86 10.58 5.05 -7.56
C TRP A 86 10.58 6.04 -6.41
N ARG A 87 11.00 5.62 -5.22
CA ARG A 87 11.14 6.50 -4.06
C ARG A 87 12.10 7.65 -4.32
N ASP A 88 13.27 7.37 -4.89
CA ASP A 88 14.29 8.38 -5.16
C ASP A 88 13.87 9.33 -6.31
N SER A 89 12.91 8.90 -7.14
CA SER A 89 12.33 9.70 -8.23
C SER A 89 11.13 10.55 -7.79
N LEU A 90 10.62 10.38 -6.57
CA LEU A 90 9.52 11.17 -6.04
C LEU A 90 9.95 12.64 -5.90
N GLN A 91 9.19 13.54 -6.52
CA GLN A 91 9.40 14.98 -6.41
C GLN A 91 8.23 15.65 -5.70
N PRO A 92 8.47 16.63 -4.81
CA PRO A 92 7.39 17.35 -4.16
C PRO A 92 6.54 18.09 -5.19
N ARG A 93 5.23 17.89 -5.14
CA ARG A 93 4.24 18.64 -5.92
C ARG A 93 3.37 19.43 -4.97
N THR A 94 2.97 20.62 -5.41
CA THR A 94 2.18 21.55 -4.59
C THR A 94 0.68 21.28 -4.66
N ARG A 95 0.19 20.62 -5.71
CA ARG A 95 -1.23 20.44 -5.96
C ARG A 95 -1.56 19.09 -6.59
N VAL A 96 -1.54 18.04 -5.77
CA VAL A 96 -2.03 16.71 -6.15
C VAL A 96 -3.47 16.54 -5.67
N HIS A 97 -4.42 16.45 -6.59
CA HIS A 97 -5.80 16.05 -6.31
C HIS A 97 -5.87 14.53 -6.32
N LEU A 98 -5.71 13.94 -5.13
CA LEU A 98 -5.79 12.49 -4.91
C LEU A 98 -7.23 12.07 -4.62
N LEU A 99 -7.70 11.05 -5.35
CA LEU A 99 -8.91 10.30 -5.08
C LEU A 99 -8.52 8.86 -4.72
N LEU A 100 -8.90 8.44 -3.52
CA LEU A 100 -8.49 7.18 -2.91
C LEU A 100 -9.71 6.43 -2.35
N PRO A 101 -9.93 5.16 -2.71
CA PRO A 101 -11.04 4.40 -2.14
C PRO A 101 -10.81 4.17 -0.65
N LYS A 102 -11.90 4.16 0.12
CA LYS A 102 -11.95 3.67 1.48
C LYS A 102 -12.08 2.16 1.44
N PHE A 103 -11.22 1.43 2.14
CA PHE A 103 -11.26 -0.02 2.18
C PHE A 103 -10.60 -0.60 3.43
N SER A 104 -10.95 -1.84 3.74
CA SER A 104 -10.26 -2.68 4.72
C SER A 104 -9.85 -3.96 4.00
N ILE A 105 -8.59 -4.37 4.15
CA ILE A 105 -8.09 -5.64 3.65
C ILE A 105 -7.50 -6.43 4.82
N SER A 106 -7.93 -7.67 4.95
CA SER A 106 -7.33 -8.66 5.83
C SER A 106 -6.82 -9.85 5.03
N SER A 107 -5.75 -10.47 5.49
CA SER A 107 -5.26 -11.72 4.92
C SER A 107 -4.63 -12.57 6.00
N ASP A 108 -4.98 -13.85 5.99
CA ASP A 108 -4.39 -14.89 6.82
C ASP A 108 -3.65 -15.85 5.89
N TYR A 109 -2.32 -15.88 5.98
CA TYR A 109 -1.49 -16.77 5.19
C TYR A 109 -0.90 -17.86 6.08
N ASP A 110 -1.10 -19.12 5.70
CA ASP A 110 -0.30 -20.21 6.25
C ASP A 110 1.04 -20.25 5.51
N LEU A 111 2.11 -19.82 6.19
CA LEU A 111 3.44 -19.77 5.60
C LEU A 111 4.03 -21.16 5.38
N GLN A 112 3.44 -22.23 5.93
CA GLN A 112 3.85 -23.60 5.61
C GLN A 112 3.62 -23.95 4.15
N ASP A 113 2.59 -23.38 3.52
CA ASP A 113 2.28 -23.65 2.12
C ASP A 113 3.11 -22.76 1.17
N ILE A 114 3.54 -21.59 1.65
CA ILE A 114 4.19 -20.54 0.84
C ILE A 114 5.72 -20.67 0.87
N LEU A 115 6.31 -20.81 2.06
CA LEU A 115 7.77 -20.80 2.22
C LEU A 115 8.48 -21.95 1.48
N PRO A 116 7.93 -23.17 1.35
CA PRO A 116 8.51 -24.21 0.49
C PRO A 116 8.58 -23.80 -0.99
N GLN A 117 7.58 -23.08 -1.51
CA GLN A 117 7.59 -22.55 -2.88
C GLN A 117 8.69 -21.52 -3.08
N MET A 118 9.07 -20.81 -2.00
CA MET A 118 10.20 -19.88 -1.95
C MET A 118 11.55 -20.56 -1.66
N ARG A 119 11.65 -21.88 -1.80
CA ARG A 119 12.86 -22.70 -1.50
C ARG A 119 13.30 -22.63 -0.02
N MET A 120 12.41 -22.21 0.88
CA MET A 120 12.63 -22.20 2.33
C MET A 120 12.05 -23.44 3.03
N GLY A 121 11.82 -24.54 2.30
CA GLY A 121 11.26 -25.78 2.86
C GLY A 121 12.08 -26.40 3.99
N LYS A 122 13.38 -26.05 4.12
CA LYS A 122 14.23 -26.49 5.25
C LYS A 122 13.78 -25.96 6.61
N VAL A 123 12.92 -24.93 6.64
CA VAL A 123 12.30 -24.41 7.88
C VAL A 123 11.21 -25.35 8.41
N PHE A 124 10.62 -26.19 7.54
CA PHE A 124 9.56 -27.14 7.87
C PHE A 124 10.00 -28.57 7.53
N PRO A 125 10.93 -29.15 8.30
CA PRO A 125 11.42 -30.50 8.01
C PRO A 125 10.31 -31.54 8.27
N PRO A 126 10.15 -32.55 7.39
CA PRO A 126 9.11 -33.58 7.51
C PRO A 126 9.34 -34.58 8.66
N ALA A 127 10.49 -34.48 9.35
CA ALA A 127 10.87 -35.26 10.53
C ALA A 127 11.71 -34.35 11.44
N PRO A 128 11.84 -34.63 12.75
CA PRO A 128 12.71 -33.86 13.64
C PRO A 128 14.13 -33.81 13.07
N ALA A 129 14.52 -32.64 12.57
CA ALA A 129 15.85 -32.42 12.03
C ALA A 129 16.78 -32.03 13.18
N ALA A 130 17.78 -32.87 13.45
CA ALA A 130 18.85 -32.58 14.41
C ALA A 130 19.75 -31.38 14.01
N ASP A 131 19.52 -30.80 12.84
CA ASP A 131 20.38 -29.80 12.19
C ASP A 131 19.78 -28.38 12.18
N GLN A 132 19.15 -27.93 13.27
CA GLN A 132 18.91 -26.49 13.52
C GLN A 132 20.01 -25.92 14.43
N PRO A 133 21.23 -25.61 13.91
CA PRO A 133 22.34 -25.11 14.70
C PRO A 133 22.00 -23.71 15.23
N GLY A 134 21.56 -23.64 16.48
CA GLY A 134 21.20 -22.36 17.13
C GLY A 134 20.14 -22.50 18.23
N ILE A 135 19.34 -23.56 18.18
CA ILE A 135 18.36 -23.86 19.23
C ILE A 135 19.00 -24.87 20.19
N LYS A 136 19.34 -24.44 21.41
CA LYS A 136 19.79 -25.36 22.46
C LYS A 136 18.57 -26.15 22.96
N ASP A 137 18.74 -27.46 23.15
CA ASP A 137 17.69 -28.49 23.36
C ASP A 137 16.86 -28.87 22.10
N ALA A 138 17.54 -29.11 20.97
CA ALA A 138 16.95 -29.54 19.70
C ALA A 138 16.57 -31.03 19.60
N GLU A 139 16.27 -31.71 20.72
CA GLU A 139 15.67 -33.04 20.63
C GLU A 139 14.17 -32.89 20.29
N ALA A 140 13.90 -32.92 18.98
CA ALA A 140 12.57 -32.99 18.35
C ALA A 140 11.70 -31.71 18.33
N LEU A 141 12.26 -30.57 17.91
CA LEU A 141 11.48 -29.39 17.52
C LEU A 141 11.11 -29.42 16.04
N VAL A 142 9.80 -29.40 15.75
CA VAL A 142 9.24 -29.21 14.40
C VAL A 142 8.38 -27.97 14.44
N VAL A 143 8.62 -27.01 13.54
CA VAL A 143 7.73 -25.86 13.37
C VAL A 143 6.45 -26.36 12.70
N SER A 144 5.38 -26.51 13.48
CA SER A 144 4.14 -27.16 13.05
C SER A 144 3.12 -26.24 12.40
N GLN A 145 3.24 -24.92 12.56
CA GLN A 145 2.44 -23.92 11.84
C GLN A 145 3.07 -22.53 11.96
N VAL A 146 2.96 -21.71 10.91
CA VAL A 146 3.27 -20.27 10.99
C VAL A 146 2.19 -19.50 10.23
N VAL A 147 1.32 -18.81 10.95
CA VAL A 147 0.28 -17.96 10.36
C VAL A 147 0.75 -16.51 10.34
N HIS A 148 0.68 -15.85 9.18
CA HIS A 148 0.84 -14.40 9.06
C HIS A 148 -0.53 -13.75 8.80
N SER A 149 -1.04 -13.06 9.81
CA SER A 149 -2.27 -12.27 9.74
C SER A 149 -1.93 -10.78 9.61
N ALA A 150 -2.45 -10.15 8.56
CA ALA A 150 -2.27 -8.74 8.27
C ALA A 150 -3.63 -8.07 8.09
N VAL A 151 -3.82 -6.89 8.70
CA VAL A 151 -4.98 -6.03 8.48
C VAL A 151 -4.49 -4.63 8.13
N LEU A 152 -5.02 -4.08 7.04
CA LEU A 152 -4.78 -2.70 6.62
C LEU A 152 -6.14 -2.02 6.39
N ASP A 153 -6.42 -1.03 7.23
CA ASP A 153 -7.56 -0.14 7.10
C ASP A 153 -7.12 1.18 6.48
N VAL A 154 -7.78 1.58 5.40
CA VAL A 154 -7.58 2.86 4.71
C VAL A 154 -8.90 3.62 4.78
N ASP A 155 -8.91 4.65 5.61
CA ASP A 155 -10.05 5.54 5.83
C ASP A 155 -9.61 7.01 5.89
N GLU A 156 -10.55 7.89 6.28
CA GLU A 156 -10.32 9.32 6.35
C GLU A 156 -9.39 9.74 7.49
N GLU A 157 -9.11 8.86 8.47
CA GLU A 157 -8.59 9.29 9.77
C GLU A 157 -7.13 9.80 9.75
N GLY A 158 -7.00 11.01 10.28
CA GLY A 158 -5.80 11.66 10.81
C GLY A 158 -6.00 11.90 12.31
N SER A 159 -4.98 12.28 13.08
CA SER A 159 -5.07 12.52 14.54
C SER A 159 -6.40 13.18 14.97
N GLU A 160 -7.03 12.72 16.05
CA GLU A 160 -8.43 12.95 16.51
C GLU A 160 -8.83 14.42 16.78
N GLY A 161 -7.96 15.38 16.45
CA GLY A 161 -8.22 16.81 16.51
C GLY A 161 -7.76 17.60 15.27
N ALA A 162 -7.28 16.93 14.22
CA ALA A 162 -6.77 17.56 12.99
C ALA A 162 -7.84 17.68 11.89
N ALA A 163 -8.98 16.99 12.02
CA ALA A 163 -10.04 16.94 11.01
C ALA A 163 -10.82 18.26 10.82
N VAL A 164 -10.58 19.28 11.66
CA VAL A 164 -11.32 20.57 11.61
C VAL A 164 -10.53 21.68 10.93
N MET A 165 -9.23 21.48 10.65
CA MET A 165 -8.41 22.53 10.05
C MET A 165 -8.58 22.54 8.52
N GLY A 166 -9.69 23.13 8.06
CA GLY A 166 -9.93 23.42 6.66
C GLY A 166 -8.71 24.10 6.03
N SER A 167 -8.07 23.43 5.09
CA SER A 167 -6.96 24.00 4.33
C SER A 167 -7.52 25.11 3.44
N ASN A 168 -7.20 26.37 3.78
CA ASN A 168 -7.42 27.51 2.92
C ASN A 168 -6.74 27.26 1.57
N LEU A 169 -7.51 26.97 0.51
CA LEU A 169 -7.01 26.92 -0.85
C LEU A 169 -6.45 28.30 -1.19
N THR A 170 -5.13 28.42 -1.16
CA THR A 170 -4.44 29.58 -1.73
C THR A 170 -4.32 29.32 -3.23
N TYR A 171 -5.03 30.11 -4.03
CA TYR A 171 -5.01 30.01 -5.49
C TYR A 171 -3.62 30.42 -6.02
N THR A 172 -2.74 29.44 -6.17
CA THR A 172 -1.54 29.55 -7.00
C THR A 172 -1.85 28.98 -8.39
N THR A 173 -1.40 29.65 -9.44
CA THR A 173 -1.62 29.35 -10.87
C THR A 173 -0.87 28.10 -11.37
N GLY A 174 -0.60 27.14 -10.49
CA GLY A 174 0.15 25.92 -10.79
C GLY A 174 -0.71 24.81 -11.40
N GLU A 175 -0.04 23.91 -12.13
CA GLU A 175 -0.60 22.68 -12.69
C GLU A 175 -1.24 21.81 -11.58
N VAL A 176 -2.46 21.31 -11.85
CA VAL A 176 -3.17 20.39 -10.96
C VAL A 176 -2.95 18.97 -11.45
N ILE A 177 -2.29 18.15 -10.64
CA ILE A 177 -2.10 16.73 -10.94
C ILE A 177 -3.25 15.96 -10.30
N THR A 178 -4.10 15.32 -11.10
CA THR A 178 -5.19 14.48 -10.58
C THR A 178 -4.78 13.01 -10.64
N VAL A 179 -4.91 12.30 -9.53
CA VAL A 179 -4.61 10.86 -9.45
C VAL A 179 -5.82 10.14 -8.88
N HIS A 180 -6.38 9.23 -9.67
CA HIS A 180 -7.60 8.50 -9.34
C HIS A 180 -7.30 7.02 -9.15
N PHE A 181 -7.37 6.53 -7.92
CA PHE A 181 -7.17 5.12 -7.58
C PHE A 181 -8.49 4.32 -7.75
N ASN A 182 -9.03 4.32 -8.96
CA ASN A 182 -10.27 3.63 -9.31
C ASN A 182 -10.07 2.31 -10.07
N ARG A 183 -8.90 1.67 -9.91
CA ARG A 183 -8.55 0.40 -10.55
C ARG A 183 -7.49 -0.33 -9.74
N PRO A 184 -7.11 -1.57 -10.07
CA PRO A 184 -6.14 -2.32 -9.29
C PRO A 184 -4.86 -1.53 -9.03
N CYS A 185 -4.45 -1.51 -7.77
CA CYS A 185 -3.33 -0.70 -7.29
C CYS A 185 -2.64 -1.37 -6.09
N MET A 186 -1.43 -0.91 -5.79
CA MET A 186 -0.63 -1.44 -4.69
C MET A 186 -0.42 -0.42 -3.58
N PHE A 187 -0.38 -0.92 -2.34
CA PHE A 187 -0.32 -0.17 -1.10
C PHE A 187 0.82 -0.71 -0.22
N PRO A 188 2.08 -0.40 -0.55
CA PRO A 188 3.17 -0.58 0.38
C PRO A 188 3.09 0.41 1.54
N THR A 189 3.53 -0.02 2.71
CA THR A 189 3.86 0.83 3.85
C THR A 189 5.32 0.65 4.16
N LEU A 190 6.08 1.74 4.19
CA LEU A 190 7.52 1.75 4.40
C LEU A 190 7.87 2.43 5.71
N SER A 191 8.78 1.82 6.46
CA SER A 191 9.46 2.48 7.58
C SER A 191 10.50 3.45 7.03
N LYS A 192 10.42 4.75 7.34
CA LYS A 192 11.47 5.69 6.89
C LYS A 192 12.80 5.45 7.57
N ASP A 193 12.79 4.99 8.82
CA ASP A 193 14.00 4.82 9.63
C ASP A 193 14.86 3.65 9.13
N THR A 194 14.22 2.55 8.73
CA THR A 194 14.91 1.32 8.28
C THR A 194 14.86 1.10 6.78
N GLN A 195 14.03 1.85 6.05
CA GLN A 195 13.69 1.63 4.64
C GLN A 195 13.09 0.24 4.36
N SER A 196 12.59 -0.44 5.40
CA SER A 196 11.95 -1.74 5.29
C SER A 196 10.48 -1.62 4.89
N VAL A 197 10.00 -2.61 4.13
CA VAL A 197 8.59 -2.79 3.85
C VAL A 197 7.92 -3.37 5.10
N ILE A 198 6.95 -2.63 5.65
CA ILE A 198 6.13 -3.07 6.80
C ILE A 198 4.92 -3.86 6.27
N PHE A 199 4.28 -3.35 5.23
CA PHE A 199 3.16 -4.00 4.53
C PHE A 199 3.33 -3.83 3.03
N LEU A 200 2.85 -4.80 2.26
CA LEU A 200 2.70 -4.70 0.81
C LEU A 200 1.38 -5.37 0.43
N GLY A 201 0.38 -4.55 0.09
CA GLY A 201 -0.93 -5.01 -0.36
C GLY A 201 -1.18 -4.71 -1.82
N LYS A 202 -2.04 -5.53 -2.45
CA LYS A 202 -2.66 -5.24 -3.75
C LYS A 202 -4.18 -5.25 -3.58
N VAL A 203 -4.83 -4.18 -4.02
CA VAL A 203 -6.29 -4.12 -4.09
C VAL A 203 -6.69 -4.36 -5.54
N THR A 204 -7.47 -5.41 -5.79
CA THR A 204 -8.01 -5.73 -7.13
C THR A 204 -9.52 -5.58 -7.19
N ASN A 205 -10.20 -5.65 -6.05
CA ASN A 205 -11.63 -5.51 -5.93
C ASN A 205 -11.96 -4.83 -4.60
N LEU A 206 -12.97 -3.98 -4.61
CA LEU A 206 -13.54 -3.37 -3.43
C LEU A 206 -14.92 -4.00 -3.22
N SER A 207 -15.04 -4.86 -2.22
CA SER A 207 -16.36 -5.31 -1.77
C SER A 207 -17.11 -4.13 -1.17
N GLN A 208 -18.42 -4.07 -1.41
CA GLN A 208 -19.28 -3.16 -0.67
C GLN A 208 -19.17 -3.51 0.81
N ALA A 209 -18.67 -2.57 1.61
CA ALA A 209 -18.75 -2.65 3.08
C ALA A 209 -20.20 -2.52 3.54
#